data_AF-A0A7W1KWP4-F1
#
_entry.id   AF-A0A7W1KWP4-F1
#
_cell.length_a   1.000
_cell.length_b   1.000
_cell.length_c   1.000
_cell.angle_alpha   90.00
_cell.angle_beta   90.00
_cell.angle_gamma   90.00
#
_symmetry.space_group_name_H-M   'P 1'
#
loop_
_entity.id
_entity.type
_entity.pdbx_description
1 polymer ?
#
loop_
_entity_poly.entity_id
_entity_poly.type
_entity_poly.pdbx_seq_one_letter_code
_entity_poly.pdbx_strand_id
1 'polypeptide(L)' 'LAPGKKIIFAATGVTDGALLRGVRFFGAGKRTHSLIMTTEARHIRFVDTVHVDGGPDTVISFKG' A
#
# COMPACT_ATOMS: atom_id res chain seq x y z
N LEU A 1 8.98 -24.18 5.53
CA LEU A 1 8.23 -23.20 6.34
C LEU A 1 6.85 -22.93 5.78
N ALA A 2 6.67 -22.72 4.46
CA ALA A 2 5.35 -22.67 3.83
C ALA A 2 5.35 -23.51 2.52
N PRO A 3 4.90 -24.78 2.54
CA PRO A 3 4.98 -25.70 1.40
C PRO A 3 3.77 -25.64 0.44
N GLY A 4 2.88 -24.66 0.61
CA GLY A 4 1.68 -24.53 -0.21
C GLY A 4 2.00 -24.27 -1.68
N LYS A 5 1.22 -24.87 -2.60
CA LYS A 5 1.40 -24.65 -4.05
C LYS A 5 1.01 -23.23 -4.49
N LYS A 6 0.06 -22.61 -3.79
CA LYS A 6 -0.41 -21.24 -4.00
C LYS A 6 -0.18 -20.45 -2.71
N ILE A 7 0.68 -19.45 -2.78
CA ILE A 7 1.04 -18.60 -1.64
C ILE A 7 0.81 -17.16 -2.05
N ILE A 8 0.22 -16.40 -1.12
CA ILE A 8 0.11 -14.95 -1.21
C ILE A 8 0.84 -14.38 0.01
N PHE A 9 1.62 -13.33 -0.22
CA PHE A 9 2.19 -12.51 0.83
C PHE A 9 1.78 -11.06 0.61
N ALA A 10 1.38 -10.40 1.69
CA ALA A 10 1.02 -9.00 1.71
C ALA A 10 1.69 -8.32 2.91
N ALA A 11 2.30 -7.15 2.67
CA ALA A 11 2.89 -6.32 3.71
C ALA A 11 2.58 -4.85 3.45
N THR A 12 2.43 -4.07 4.51
CA THR A 12 2.20 -2.63 4.46
C THR A 12 3.13 -1.94 5.44
N GLY A 13 3.76 -0.84 5.04
CA GLY A 13 4.60 -0.05 5.93
C GLY A 13 3.75 0.70 6.96
N VAL A 14 4.04 0.51 8.24
CA VAL A 14 3.45 1.31 9.34
C VAL A 14 4.32 2.54 9.60
N THR A 15 5.62 2.32 9.80
CA THR A 15 6.70 3.33 9.83
C THR A 15 7.58 3.22 8.59
N ASP A 16 8.38 4.25 8.29
CA ASP A 16 9.31 4.21 7.15
C ASP A 16 10.36 3.11 7.36
N GLY A 17 10.37 2.16 6.42
CA GLY A 17 11.37 1.10 6.34
C GLY A 17 12.11 1.13 5.01
N ALA A 18 13.07 0.23 4.86
CA ALA A 18 13.90 0.15 3.66
C ALA A 18 13.10 -0.19 2.38
N LEU A 19 12.00 -0.94 2.51
CA LEU A 19 11.20 -1.43 1.38
C LEU A 19 9.87 -0.69 1.20
N LEU A 20 9.21 -0.37 2.31
CA LEU A 20 7.88 0.25 2.30
C LEU A 20 7.91 1.53 3.12
N ARG A 21 7.24 2.56 2.61
CA ARG A 21 7.04 3.81 3.34
C ARG A 21 5.97 3.58 4.39
N GLY A 22 6.13 4.23 5.54
CA GLY A 22 5.13 4.25 6.59
C GLY A 22 3.86 4.96 6.14
N VAL A 23 2.81 4.84 6.95
CA VAL A 23 1.56 5.54 6.69
C VAL A 23 1.78 7.04 6.80
N ARG A 24 1.38 7.78 5.76
CA ARG A 24 1.43 9.25 5.75
C ARG A 24 0.02 9.81 5.83
N PHE A 25 -0.29 10.42 6.96
CA PHE A 25 -1.54 11.15 7.15
C PHE A 25 -1.41 12.56 6.56
N PHE A 26 -2.48 13.04 5.95
CA PHE A 26 -2.63 14.41 5.47
C PHE A 26 -4.07 14.87 5.69
N GLY A 27 -4.36 16.17 5.55
CA GLY A 27 -5.65 16.74 5.98
C GLY A 27 -6.90 16.07 5.41
N ALA A 28 -6.82 15.53 4.19
CA ALA A 28 -7.93 14.89 3.48
C ALA A 28 -7.85 13.34 3.47
N GLY A 29 -6.92 12.73 4.20
CA GLY A 29 -6.81 11.28 4.25
C GLY A 29 -5.43 10.74 4.60
N LYS A 30 -5.11 9.59 4.03
CA LYS A 30 -3.88 8.85 4.35
C LYS A 30 -3.34 8.12 3.13
N ARG A 31 -2.01 7.97 3.07
CA ARG A 31 -1.31 7.25 2.00
C ARG A 31 -0.59 6.05 2.60
N THR A 32 -0.80 4.87 2.02
CA THR A 32 -0.18 3.61 2.43
C THR A 32 0.67 3.05 1.29
N HIS A 33 1.83 2.49 1.62
CA HIS A 33 2.66 1.76 0.66
C HIS A 33 2.71 0.28 1.04
N SER A 34 2.28 -0.58 0.11
CA SER A 34 2.15 -2.03 0.33
C SER A 34 2.89 -2.83 -0.74
N LEU A 35 3.30 -4.04 -0.38
CA LEU A 35 3.84 -5.06 -1.27
C LEU A 35 2.90 -6.26 -1.28
N ILE A 36 2.45 -6.67 -2.46
CA ILE A 36 1.66 -7.89 -2.67
C ILE A 36 2.43 -8.78 -3.62
N MET A 37 2.62 -10.04 -3.24
CA MET A 37 3.23 -11.05 -4.12
C MET A 37 2.42 -12.35 -4.09
N THR A 38 2.37 -13.03 -5.23
CA THR A 38 1.67 -14.31 -5.37
C THR A 38 2.45 -15.27 -6.26
N THR A 39 2.48 -16.55 -5.88
CA THR A 39 3.11 -17.61 -6.69
C THR A 39 2.26 -18.02 -7.89
N GLU A 40 0.94 -17.82 -7.82
CA GLU A 40 0.01 -18.27 -8.86
C GLU A 40 0.14 -17.43 -10.13
N ALA A 41 -0.03 -16.11 -10.01
CA ALA A 41 0.15 -15.19 -11.13
C ALA A 41 1.63 -14.76 -11.32
N ARG A 42 2.53 -15.17 -10.43
CA ARG A 42 3.96 -14.77 -10.43
C ARG A 42 4.17 -13.26 -10.47
N HIS A 43 3.33 -12.52 -9.75
CA HIS A 43 3.39 -11.06 -9.69
C HIS A 43 3.98 -10.58 -8.38
N ILE A 44 4.71 -9.49 -8.47
CA ILE A 44 5.14 -8.66 -7.35
C ILE A 44 4.60 -7.26 -7.64
N ARG A 45 3.77 -6.73 -6.74
CA ARG A 45 3.08 -5.45 -6.90
C ARG A 45 3.40 -4.57 -5.72
N PHE A 46 4.06 -3.45 -6.00
CA PHE A 46 4.06 -2.31 -5.10
C PHE A 46 2.76 -1.53 -5.33
N VAL A 47 2.02 -1.30 -4.25
CA VAL A 47 0.73 -0.64 -4.28
C VAL A 47 0.84 0.60 -3.41
N ASP A 48 0.72 1.76 -4.06
CA ASP A 48 0.66 3.05 -3.40
C ASP A 48 -0.78 3.56 -3.45
N THR A 49 -1.42 3.61 -2.28
CA THR A 49 -2.85 3.89 -2.17
C THR A 49 -3.06 5.18 -1.39
N VAL A 50 -3.84 6.09 -1.98
CA VAL A 50 -4.44 7.21 -1.27
C VAL A 50 -5.85 6.86 -0.84
N HIS A 51 -6.08 6.86 0.47
CA HIS A 51 -7.39 6.72 1.10
C HIS A 51 -7.92 8.13 1.38
N VAL A 52 -9.08 8.47 0.82
CA VAL A 52 -9.72 9.78 0.97
C VAL A 52 -10.76 9.68 2.08
N ASP A 53 -10.62 10.49 3.12
CA ASP A 53 -11.52 10.47 4.29
C ASP A 53 -12.55 11.63 4.28
N GLY A 54 -12.46 12.56 3.32
CA GLY A 54 -13.36 13.72 3.22
C GLY A 54 -14.64 13.48 2.39
N GLY A 55 -15.53 14.48 2.38
CA GLY A 55 -16.80 14.45 1.62
C GLY A 55 -16.65 14.63 0.10
N PRO A 56 -17.77 14.71 -0.65
CA PRO A 56 -17.78 14.76 -2.12
C PRO A 56 -16.90 15.85 -2.75
N ASP A 57 -16.74 16.98 -2.04
CA ASP A 57 -15.99 18.14 -2.51
C ASP A 57 -14.51 18.14 -2.10
N THR A 58 -14.00 17.00 -1.62
CA THR A 58 -12.62 16.88 -1.16
C THR A 58 -11.63 16.96 -2.31
N VAL A 59 -10.73 17.94 -2.25
CA VAL A 59 -9.65 18.12 -3.23
C VAL A 59 -8.34 17.54 -2.70
N ILE A 60 -7.73 16.64 -3.47
CA ILE A 60 -6.39 16.10 -3.19
C ILE A 60 -5.42 16.60 -4.25
N SER A 61 -4.34 17.24 -3.78
CA SER A 61 -3.23 17.65 -4.63
C SER A 61 -2.07 16.68 -4.50
N PHE A 62 -1.62 16.13 -5.63
CA PHE A 62 -0.39 15.36 -5.71
C PHE A 62 0.74 16.29 -6.15
N LYS A 63 1.70 16.54 -5.26
CA LYS A 63 2.96 17.16 -5.64
C LYS A 63 3.91 16.03 -6.06
N GLY A 64 4.37 16.09 -7.31
CA GLY A 64 5.36 15.17 -7.87
C GLY A 64 6.73 15.35 -7.21
#